data_AF-Q3LC56-F1
#
_entry.id   AF-Q3LC56-F1
#
_cell.length_a   1.000
_cell.length_b   1.000
_cell.length_c   1.000
_cell.angle_alpha   90.00
_cell.angle_beta   90.00
_cell.angle_gamma   90.00
#
_symmetry.space_group_name_H-M   'P 1'
#
loop_
_entity.id
_entity.type
_entity.pdbx_description
1 polymer ?
#
loop_
_entity_poly.entity_id
_entity_poly.type
_entity_poly.pdbx_seq_one_letter_code
_entity_poly.pdbx_strand_id
1 'polypeptide(L)' 'MDDNCIFCKIINGEIPSYTVYEDDVVKAFLDISQGTPGHTLVIPKKHVPDLFAYDA' A
#
# COMPACT_ATOMS: atom_id res chain seq x y z
N MET A 1 -8.55 -8.25 4.62
CA MET A 1 -8.43 -6.91 5.24
C MET A 1 -8.13 -7.14 6.71
N ASP A 2 -7.23 -6.34 7.31
CA ASP A 2 -6.80 -6.48 8.71
C ASP A 2 -6.64 -5.08 9.34
N ASP A 3 -7.36 -4.82 10.44
CA ASP A 3 -7.40 -3.54 11.16
C ASP A 3 -6.10 -3.23 11.91
N ASN A 4 -5.20 -4.20 12.08
CA ASN A 4 -3.87 -3.99 12.67
C ASN A 4 -2.79 -3.71 11.62
N CYS A 5 -3.10 -3.85 10.34
CA CYS A 5 -2.15 -3.62 9.26
C CYS A 5 -2.12 -2.13 8.84
N ILE A 6 -0.96 -1.49 8.93
CA ILE A 6 -0.78 -0.08 8.54
C ILE A 6 -1.12 0.17 7.06
N PHE A 7 -0.82 -0.79 6.18
CA PHE A 7 -1.08 -0.67 4.75
C PHE A 7 -2.59 -0.76 4.45
N CYS A 8 -3.34 -1.59 5.17
CA CYS A 8 -4.81 -1.61 5.08
C CYS A 8 -5.41 -0.26 5.47
N LYS A 9 -4.90 0.36 6.55
CA LYS A 9 -5.36 1.70 6.97
C LYS A 9 -5.05 2.80 5.95
N ILE A 10 -3.90 2.70 5.27
CA ILE A 10 -3.55 3.60 4.16
C ILE A 10 -4.51 3.40 2.97
N ILE A 11 -4.84 2.16 2.63
CA ILE A 11 -5.82 1.84 1.58
C ILE A 11 -7.19 2.42 1.94
N ASN A 12 -7.64 2.27 3.19
CA ASN A 12 -8.90 2.79 3.70
C ASN A 12 -8.94 4.32 3.86
N GLY A 13 -7.81 5.01 3.72
CA GLY A 13 -7.71 6.45 3.95
C GLY A 13 -7.77 6.88 5.41
N GLU A 14 -7.64 5.94 6.35
CA GLU A 14 -7.52 6.23 7.80
C GLU A 14 -6.17 6.87 8.14
N ILE A 15 -5.12 6.46 7.42
CA ILE A 15 -3.78 7.06 7.49
C ILE A 15 -3.54 7.81 6.19
N PRO A 16 -3.19 9.12 6.25
CA PRO A 16 -2.90 9.89 5.05
C PRO A 16 -1.65 9.35 4.35
N SER A 17 -1.67 9.33 3.02
CA SER A 17 -0.51 8.99 2.20
C SER A 17 -0.49 9.86 0.94
N TYR A 18 0.70 10.14 0.42
CA TYR A 18 0.83 10.81 -0.87
C TYR A 18 0.64 9.79 -1.99
N THR A 19 -0.61 9.55 -2.35
CA THR A 19 -0.99 8.59 -3.40
C THR A 19 -0.62 9.16 -4.77
N VAL A 20 0.18 8.39 -5.52
CA VAL A 20 0.60 8.75 -6.89
C VAL A 20 -0.21 8.02 -7.95
N TYR A 21 -0.76 6.86 -7.60
CA TYR A 21 -1.63 6.08 -8.48
C TYR A 21 -2.54 5.19 -7.63
N GLU A 22 -3.77 4.98 -8.10
CA GLU A 22 -4.72 4.06 -7.48
C GLU A 22 -5.69 3.54 -8.53
N ASP A 23 -5.94 2.22 -8.52
CA ASP A 23 -6.97 1.55 -9.31
C ASP A 23 -7.72 0.52 -8.45
N ASP A 24 -8.49 -0.36 -9.08
CA ASP A 24 -9.29 -1.37 -8.37
C ASP A 24 -8.45 -2.47 -7.69
N VAL A 25 -7.19 -2.66 -8.11
CA VAL A 25 -6.33 -3.77 -7.69
C VAL A 25 -5.22 -3.31 -6.76
N VAL A 26 -4.64 -2.13 -7.02
CA VAL A 26 -3.44 -1.63 -6.34
C VAL A 26 -3.59 -0.18 -5.88
N LYS A 27 -2.75 0.19 -4.93
CA LYS A 27 -2.50 1.58 -4.53
C LYS A 27 -1.00 1.82 -4.49
N ALA A 28 -0.56 2.94 -5.07
CA ALA A 28 0.82 3.36 -5.07
C ALA A 28 0.97 4.71 -4.37
N PHE A 29 1.92 4.82 -3.44
CA PHE A 29 2.15 6.03 -2.65
C PHE A 29 3.63 6.19 -2.29
N LEU A 30 4.02 7.43 -1.97
CA LEU A 30 5.39 7.72 -1.57
C LEU A 30 5.70 7.19 -0.16
N ASP A 31 6.86 6.55 -0.04
CA ASP A 31 7.37 6.10 1.25
C ASP A 31 7.72 7.29 2.15
N ILE A 32 7.43 7.22 3.45
CA ILE A 32 7.71 8.34 4.37
C ILE A 32 9.22 8.58 4.59
N SER A 33 10.04 7.53 4.56
CA SER A 33 11.48 7.58 4.83
C SER A 33 12.31 8.02 3.61
N GLN A 34 11.72 8.02 2.42
CA GLN A 34 12.32 8.44 1.13
C GLN A 34 13.81 8.03 0.99
N GLY A 35 14.08 6.78 0.60
CA GLY A 35 15.46 6.33 0.35
C GLY A 35 16.11 6.97 -0.89
N THR A 36 15.29 7.38 -1.86
CA THR A 36 15.68 8.13 -3.06
C THR A 36 14.52 9.03 -3.51
N PRO A 37 14.76 10.07 -4.34
CA PRO A 37 13.68 10.91 -4.86
C PRO A 37 12.62 10.08 -5.59
N GLY A 38 11.37 10.14 -5.12
CA GLY A 38 10.25 9.42 -5.72
C GLY A 38 10.13 7.96 -5.26
N HIS A 39 10.79 7.56 -4.17
CA HIS A 39 10.66 6.21 -3.63
C HIS A 39 9.18 5.89 -3.34
N THR A 40 8.63 4.97 -4.14
CA THR A 40 7.20 4.67 -4.22
C THR A 40 6.98 3.21 -3.86
N LEU A 41 6.04 2.98 -2.94
CA LEU A 41 5.55 1.64 -2.63
C LEU A 41 4.29 1.38 -3.45
N VAL A 42 4.21 0.20 -4.07
CA VAL A 42 3.01 -0.30 -4.73
C VAL A 42 2.52 -1.51 -3.95
N ILE A 43 1.29 -1.44 -3.45
CA ILE A 43 0.69 -2.49 -2.63
C ILE A 43 -0.63 -2.97 -3.24
N PRO A 44 -0.96 -4.27 -3.14
CA PRO A 44 -2.28 -4.77 -3.49
C PRO A 44 -3.33 -4.28 -2.50
N LYS A 45 -4.54 -3.99 -2.98
CA LYS A 45 -5.70 -3.72 -2.11
C LYS A 45 -6.15 -4.95 -1.33
N LYS A 46 -5.85 -6.16 -1.84
CA LYS A 46 -6.01 -7.43 -1.10
C LYS A 46 -4.88 -7.56 -0.08
N HIS A 47 -5.23 -7.60 1.21
CA HIS A 47 -4.28 -7.91 2.26
C HIS A 47 -3.75 -9.34 2.13
N VAL A 48 -2.43 -9.48 2.03
CA VAL A 48 -1.69 -10.74 2.10
C VAL A 48 -0.44 -10.55 2.98
N PRO A 49 -0.02 -11.57 3.74
CA PRO A 49 1.14 -11.47 4.64
C PRO A 49 2.48 -11.38 3.91
N ASP A 50 2.57 -12.00 2.74
CA ASP A 50 3.78 -12.05 1.91
C ASP A 50 3.43 -12.36 0.45
N LEU A 51 4.45 -12.46 -0.40
CA LEU A 51 4.31 -12.73 -1.82
C LEU A 51 3.73 -14.13 -2.12
N PHE A 52 4.02 -15.14 -1.29
CA PHE A 52 3.60 -16.52 -1.53
C PHE A 52 2.14 -16.75 -1.16
N ALA A 53 1.56 -15.91 -0.30
CA ALA A 53 0.14 -15.91 0.02
C ALA A 53 -0.72 -15.15 -1.02
N TYR A 54 -0.10 -14.54 -2.03
CA TYR A 54 -0.83 -13.88 -3.11
C TYR A 54 -1.21 -14.91 -4.17
N ASP A 55 -2.42 -15.48 -4.04
CA ASP A 55 -3.02 -16.27 -5.11
C ASP A 55 -3.26 -15.35 -6.32
N ALA A 56 -2.65 -15.69 -7.46
CA ALA A 56 -2.77 -14.99 -8.74
C ALA A 56 -4.15 -15.20 -9.39
#